data_AF-A0A833ZIX2-F1
#
_entry.id   AF-A0A833ZIX2-F1
#
_cell.length_a   1.000
_cell.length_b   1.000
_cell.length_c   1.000
_cell.angle_alpha   90.00
_cell.angle_beta   90.00
_cell.angle_gamma   90.00
#
_symmetry.space_group_name_H-M   'P 1'
#
loop_
_entity.id
_entity.type
_entity.pdbx_description
1 polymer ?
#
loop_
_entity_poly.entity_id
_entity_poly.type
_entity_poly.pdbx_seq_one_letter_code
_entity_poly.pdbx_strand_id
1 'polypeptide(L)'
;MSWAQGILLARSLSRGWRGICGTILMRAPFSQVPSQAPRGLHCSTATHNSDSSLVPSPPEPLRGPTKALSPHEELFRQSPDVARDKATFVRAVQNFGQHNVHKRGHVDFIYLALRKMREYGVEQDLAVYNLLLDIFPKEVFRPRNIFQRIFIHYPRQQECGVAVLEQMENHGVMPNKETEFLLIQIFGRKSHPMLKFVRMRLWFSRFKNVNPFPVPRDLPQDPVDLARLGLRHIEPDLSARVTVYQMPPSKDSTGTADPTEQYIVGSRRNSRGMEPLLPNAAGLGLREERLG
;
A
#
# COMPACT_ATOMS: atom_id res chain seq x y z
N MET A 1 46.24 -10.55 -40.78
CA MET A 1 46.89 -9.26 -40.48
C MET A 1 45.78 -8.32 -40.01
N SER A 2 45.46 -8.13 -38.73
CA SER A 2 46.23 -7.65 -37.56
C SER A 2 46.76 -6.22 -37.70
N TRP A 3 45.98 -5.26 -37.20
CA TRP A 3 46.36 -3.90 -36.76
C TRP A 3 45.31 -3.57 -35.66
N ALA A 4 45.52 -3.48 -34.33
CA ALA A 4 46.60 -2.89 -33.52
C ALA A 4 46.87 -1.45 -34.00
N GLN A 5 46.55 -0.35 -33.29
CA GLN A 5 46.77 0.00 -31.88
C GLN A 5 46.03 1.31 -31.51
N GLY A 6 45.92 1.59 -30.20
CA GLY A 6 45.75 2.94 -29.63
C GLY A 6 44.91 3.01 -28.35
N ILE A 7 45.35 2.40 -27.22
CA ILE A 7 46.05 3.05 -26.06
C ILE A 7 45.10 3.94 -25.23
N LEU A 8 44.51 3.41 -24.15
CA LEU A 8 44.96 3.45 -22.73
C LEU A 8 44.43 4.66 -21.94
N LEU A 9 43.62 4.39 -20.92
CA LEU A 9 43.96 4.78 -19.56
C LEU A 9 43.32 3.79 -18.58
N ALA A 10 44.19 3.08 -17.89
CA ALA A 10 43.89 2.09 -16.87
C ALA A 10 43.83 2.75 -15.49
N ARG A 11 42.93 2.24 -14.64
CA ARG A 11 43.12 1.88 -13.22
C ARG A 11 41.80 1.24 -12.75
N SER A 12 41.63 -0.08 -12.81
CA SER A 12 41.94 -1.04 -11.72
C SER A 12 41.68 -0.44 -10.33
N LEU A 13 40.79 -1.00 -9.51
CA LEU A 13 40.96 -2.24 -8.73
C LEU A 13 39.58 -2.72 -8.25
N SER A 14 39.10 -3.88 -8.71
CA SER A 14 39.29 -5.22 -8.13
C SER A 14 38.26 -5.58 -7.05
N ARG A 15 37.48 -6.61 -7.37
CA ARG A 15 36.62 -7.40 -6.50
C ARG A 15 37.44 -8.06 -5.38
N GLY A 16 36.87 -8.18 -4.19
CA GLY A 16 37.40 -9.02 -3.12
C GLY A 16 36.32 -9.39 -2.10
N TRP A 17 35.73 -10.57 -2.27
CA TRP A 17 34.88 -11.25 -1.29
C TRP A 17 35.73 -12.29 -0.56
N ARG A 18 35.92 -12.15 0.76
CA ARG A 18 36.08 -13.27 1.72
C ARG A 18 36.11 -12.75 3.15
N GLY A 19 35.52 -13.50 4.08
CA GLY A 19 35.37 -13.15 5.48
C GLY A 19 36.29 -13.90 6.44
N ILE A 20 36.06 -13.57 7.72
CA ILE A 20 36.25 -14.31 8.98
C ILE A 20 37.67 -14.84 9.31
N CYS A 21 38.32 -14.22 10.31
CA CYS A 21 38.62 -14.79 11.63
C CYS A 21 39.38 -13.77 12.48
N GLY A 22 39.08 -13.70 13.78
CA GLY A 22 39.64 -12.71 14.70
C GLY A 22 40.96 -13.12 15.34
N THR A 23 41.67 -12.12 15.86
CA THR A 23 42.52 -12.23 17.07
C THR A 23 42.67 -10.86 17.71
N ILE A 24 42.65 -10.90 19.03
CA ILE A 24 42.72 -9.84 20.02
C ILE A 24 44.06 -9.10 19.96
N LEU A 25 44.07 -7.76 20.04
CA LEU A 25 45.16 -7.01 20.66
C LEU A 25 44.75 -5.58 21.05
N MET A 26 44.71 -5.39 22.37
CA MET A 26 44.92 -4.20 23.19
C MET A 26 44.49 -2.80 22.71
N ARG A 27 43.35 -2.38 23.28
CA ARG A 27 43.08 -1.09 23.95
C ARG A 27 44.20 -0.03 23.89
N ALA A 28 43.97 1.01 23.10
CA ALA A 28 44.55 2.34 23.27
C ALA A 28 43.41 3.38 23.43
N PRO A 29 43.59 4.45 24.22
CA PRO A 29 42.50 5.27 24.71
C PRO A 29 41.97 6.24 23.65
N PHE A 30 40.64 6.31 23.58
CA PHE A 30 39.88 7.22 22.73
C PHE A 30 40.16 8.68 23.09
N SER A 31 40.58 9.45 22.09
CA SER A 31 40.67 10.92 22.16
C SER A 31 39.26 11.49 22.29
N GLN A 32 39.00 12.18 23.41
CA GLN A 32 37.76 12.89 23.68
C GLN A 32 37.74 14.20 22.88
N VAL A 33 36.87 14.28 21.88
CA VAL A 33 36.47 15.56 21.29
C VAL A 33 35.17 15.99 21.97
N PRO A 34 35.07 17.21 22.55
CA PRO A 34 33.86 17.65 23.25
C PRO A 34 32.72 17.90 22.25
N SER A 35 31.55 17.35 22.57
CA SER A 35 30.28 17.65 21.92
C SER A 35 29.82 19.06 22.26
N GLN A 36 30.02 20.00 21.34
CA GLN A 36 29.40 21.33 21.43
C GLN A 36 27.90 21.21 21.16
N ALA A 37 27.10 21.67 22.12
CA ALA A 37 25.65 21.75 22.03
C ALA A 37 25.23 22.75 20.94
N PRO A 38 24.20 22.46 20.13
CA PRO A 38 23.68 23.42 19.18
C PRO A 38 22.98 24.56 19.92
N ARG A 39 23.42 25.80 19.65
CA ARG A 39 22.79 27.03 20.13
C ARG A 39 21.35 27.13 19.61
N GLY A 40 20.45 27.54 20.50
CA GLY A 40 19.01 27.59 20.28
C GLY A 40 18.60 28.45 19.07
N LEU A 41 17.63 27.93 18.32
CA LEU A 41 16.93 28.68 17.28
C LEU A 41 15.80 29.46 17.95
N HIS A 42 15.92 30.78 17.93
CA HIS A 42 14.87 31.70 18.35
C HIS A 42 13.65 31.56 17.44
N CYS A 43 12.49 31.28 18.04
CA CYS A 43 11.20 31.34 17.36
C CYS A 43 10.73 32.80 17.33
N SER A 44 10.72 33.41 16.15
CA SER A 44 10.00 34.67 15.94
C SER A 44 8.53 34.35 15.67
N THR A 45 7.66 34.94 16.49
CA THR A 45 6.20 34.97 16.29
C THR A 45 5.87 35.85 15.09
N ALA A 46 5.43 35.24 13.99
CA ALA A 46 4.82 35.94 12.87
C ALA A 46 3.30 35.90 13.01
N THR A 47 2.71 37.09 12.93
CA THR A 47 1.28 37.40 13.00
C THR A 47 0.47 36.69 11.92
N HIS A 48 -0.68 36.18 12.35
CA HIS A 48 -1.77 35.62 11.56
C HIS A 48 -2.20 36.53 10.40
N ASN A 49 -2.09 36.01 9.18
CA ASN A 49 -2.94 36.41 8.05
C ASN A 49 -3.60 35.14 7.50
N SER A 50 -4.93 35.14 7.53
CA SER A 50 -5.79 34.16 6.87
C SER A 50 -5.62 34.27 5.37
N ASP A 51 -5.25 33.17 4.71
CA ASP A 51 -5.88 32.63 3.50
C ASP A 51 -4.91 31.78 2.68
N SER A 52 -5.45 30.70 2.14
CA SER A 52 -4.87 29.71 1.23
C SER A 52 -4.00 28.61 1.85
N SER A 53 -4.63 27.43 1.95
CA SER A 53 -4.00 26.12 2.07
C SER A 53 -2.97 25.91 0.94
N LEU A 54 -1.68 25.95 1.29
CA LEU A 54 -0.58 25.55 0.41
C LEU A 54 -0.16 24.12 0.71
N VAL A 55 -1.07 23.18 0.45
CA VAL A 55 -0.69 21.81 0.13
C VAL A 55 -0.93 21.64 -1.36
N PRO A 56 0.11 21.44 -2.20
CA PRO A 56 -0.13 21.06 -3.58
C PRO A 56 -0.78 19.67 -3.55
N SER A 57 -2.02 19.58 -3.99
CA SER A 57 -2.64 18.32 -4.38
C SER A 57 -1.70 17.62 -5.36
N PRO A 58 -1.54 16.28 -5.32
CA PRO A 58 -0.88 15.57 -6.41
C PRO A 58 -1.54 16.01 -7.73
N PRO A 59 -0.77 16.28 -8.80
CA PRO A 59 -1.38 16.65 -10.07
C PRO A 59 -2.36 15.55 -10.45
N GLU A 60 -3.64 15.91 -10.56
CA GLU A 60 -4.63 15.03 -11.18
C GLU A 60 -4.04 14.60 -12.52
N PRO A 61 -4.11 13.30 -12.88
CA PRO A 61 -3.56 12.84 -14.14
C PRO A 61 -4.19 13.66 -15.26
N LEU A 62 -3.34 14.44 -15.91
CA LEU A 62 -3.67 15.34 -17.01
C LEU A 62 -4.64 14.62 -17.95
N ARG A 63 -5.92 15.01 -17.92
CA ARG A 63 -6.92 14.55 -18.89
C ARG A 63 -6.52 15.15 -20.25
N GLY A 64 -5.60 14.47 -20.93
CA GLY A 64 -5.32 14.71 -22.33
C GLY A 64 -6.58 14.53 -23.16
N PRO A 65 -6.66 15.16 -24.34
CA PRO A 65 -7.80 15.07 -25.23
C PRO A 65 -8.12 13.59 -25.50
N THR A 66 -9.41 13.25 -25.42
CA THR A 66 -10.00 11.93 -25.68
C THR A 66 -9.61 11.46 -27.08
N LYS A 67 -8.40 10.92 -27.23
CA LYS A 67 -7.81 10.52 -28.51
C LYS A 67 -8.01 9.03 -28.68
N ALA A 68 -8.79 8.70 -29.73
CA ALA A 68 -9.04 7.39 -30.32
C ALA A 68 -9.40 6.29 -29.32
N LEU A 69 -10.68 5.94 -29.29
CA LEU A 69 -11.17 4.72 -28.64
C LEU A 69 -10.22 3.58 -29.01
N SER A 70 -9.56 3.01 -28.01
CA SER A 70 -8.57 1.97 -28.30
C SER A 70 -9.29 0.82 -29.02
N PRO A 71 -8.67 0.15 -30.01
CA PRO A 71 -9.33 -0.91 -30.80
C PRO A 71 -9.97 -2.03 -29.96
N HIS A 72 -9.60 -2.13 -28.69
CA HIS A 72 -10.05 -3.17 -27.78
C HIS A 72 -11.21 -2.76 -26.87
N GLU A 73 -11.74 -1.54 -27.00
CA GLU A 73 -12.92 -1.11 -26.24
C GLU A 73 -14.15 -1.96 -26.51
N GLU A 74 -14.25 -2.56 -27.69
CA GLU A 74 -15.34 -3.47 -28.05
C GLU A 74 -15.40 -4.70 -27.13
N LEU A 75 -14.26 -5.17 -26.60
CA LEU A 75 -14.21 -6.30 -25.67
C LEU A 75 -14.85 -5.97 -24.32
N PHE A 76 -14.88 -4.68 -23.96
CA PHE A 76 -15.48 -4.18 -22.72
C PHE A 76 -16.85 -3.52 -22.97
N ARG A 77 -17.30 -3.45 -24.23
CA ARG A 77 -18.60 -2.87 -24.58
C ARG A 77 -19.67 -3.93 -24.34
N GLN A 78 -20.39 -3.78 -23.23
CA GLN A 78 -21.60 -4.56 -22.95
C GLN A 78 -22.86 -3.71 -23.14
N SER A 79 -23.98 -4.38 -23.41
CA SER A 79 -25.30 -3.77 -23.42
C SER A 79 -25.60 -3.13 -22.05
N PRO A 80 -26.26 -1.97 -22.00
CA PRO A 80 -26.46 -1.20 -20.77
C PRO A 80 -27.22 -1.93 -19.65
N ASP A 81 -27.93 -3.03 -19.97
CA ASP A 81 -28.72 -3.82 -19.03
C ASP A 81 -27.95 -4.88 -18.23
N VAL A 82 -26.70 -5.20 -18.60
CA VAL A 82 -25.93 -6.23 -17.89
C VAL A 82 -25.09 -5.59 -16.78
N ALA A 83 -25.28 -6.06 -15.54
CA ALA A 83 -24.49 -5.63 -14.40
C ALA A 83 -22.98 -5.80 -14.68
N ARG A 84 -22.20 -4.78 -14.34
CA ARG A 84 -20.74 -4.78 -14.55
C ARG A 84 -20.08 -5.70 -13.53
N ASP A 85 -20.08 -6.97 -13.85
CA ASP A 85 -19.61 -8.00 -12.94
C ASP A 85 -18.12 -8.31 -13.15
N LYS A 86 -17.48 -8.77 -12.07
CA LYS A 86 -16.12 -9.32 -12.10
C LYS A 86 -15.96 -10.41 -13.17
N ALA A 87 -16.95 -11.28 -13.34
CA ALA A 87 -16.91 -12.38 -14.31
C ALA A 87 -16.84 -11.87 -15.76
N THR A 88 -17.58 -10.80 -16.05
CA THR A 88 -17.54 -10.11 -17.34
C THR A 88 -16.13 -9.59 -17.65
N PHE A 89 -15.50 -8.92 -16.68
CA PHE A 89 -14.16 -8.38 -16.86
C PHE A 89 -13.14 -9.49 -17.14
N VAL A 90 -13.16 -10.56 -16.35
CA VAL A 90 -12.28 -11.72 -16.54
C VAL A 90 -12.49 -12.35 -17.91
N ARG A 91 -13.75 -12.49 -18.36
CA ARG A 91 -14.07 -13.01 -19.70
C ARG A 91 -13.51 -12.11 -20.79
N ALA A 92 -13.63 -10.79 -20.68
CA ALA A 92 -13.09 -9.85 -21.66
C ALA A 92 -11.56 -9.99 -21.80
N VAL A 93 -10.85 -10.14 -20.68
CA VAL A 93 -9.40 -10.36 -20.66
C VAL A 93 -9.01 -11.72 -21.26
N GLN A 94 -9.74 -12.79 -20.93
CA GLN A 94 -9.51 -14.11 -21.51
C GLN A 94 -9.76 -14.13 -23.02
N ASN A 95 -10.82 -13.46 -23.47
CA ASN A 95 -11.13 -13.32 -24.90
C ASN A 95 -9.98 -12.63 -25.63
N PHE A 96 -9.40 -11.56 -25.07
CA PHE A 96 -8.23 -10.92 -25.67
C PHE A 96 -7.06 -11.90 -25.88
N GLY A 97 -6.77 -12.74 -24.88
CA GLY A 97 -5.71 -13.75 -24.95
C GLY A 97 -5.97 -14.84 -26.01
N GLN A 98 -7.23 -15.24 -26.21
CA GLN A 98 -7.60 -16.25 -27.20
C GLN A 98 -7.60 -15.70 -28.63
N HIS A 99 -8.11 -14.48 -28.85
CA HIS A 99 -8.26 -13.89 -30.18
C HIS A 99 -6.94 -13.35 -30.74
N ASN A 100 -6.01 -12.93 -29.87
CA ASN A 100 -4.71 -12.39 -30.28
C ASN A 100 -3.57 -13.38 -30.04
N VAL A 101 -3.42 -14.36 -30.93
CA VAL A 101 -2.31 -15.35 -30.92
C VAL A 101 -0.92 -14.67 -30.82
N HIS A 102 -0.77 -13.51 -31.48
CA HIS A 102 0.48 -12.75 -31.50
C HIS A 102 0.60 -11.71 -30.37
N LYS A 103 -0.40 -11.61 -29.48
CA LYS A 103 -0.45 -10.64 -28.38
C LYS A 103 -0.15 -9.19 -28.84
N ARG A 104 -0.57 -8.82 -30.06
CA ARG A 104 -0.39 -7.46 -30.59
C ARG A 104 -1.29 -6.49 -29.82
N GLY A 105 -0.83 -5.26 -29.57
CA GLY A 105 -1.59 -4.26 -28.83
C GLY A 105 -1.75 -4.55 -27.32
N HIS A 106 -1.07 -5.55 -26.76
CA HIS A 106 -1.20 -5.92 -25.34
C HIS A 106 -0.97 -4.77 -24.38
N VAL A 107 -0.02 -3.87 -24.66
CA VAL A 107 0.25 -2.69 -23.82
C VAL A 107 -0.98 -1.79 -23.75
N ASP A 108 -1.56 -1.48 -24.91
CA ASP A 108 -2.71 -0.59 -25.00
C ASP A 108 -3.97 -1.24 -24.40
N PHE A 109 -4.13 -2.54 -24.60
CA PHE A 109 -5.17 -3.33 -23.94
C PHE A 109 -5.04 -3.30 -22.41
N ILE A 110 -3.84 -3.51 -21.87
CA ILE A 110 -3.60 -3.50 -20.42
C ILE A 110 -3.93 -2.11 -19.88
N TYR A 111 -3.44 -1.03 -20.49
CA TYR A 111 -3.79 0.32 -20.05
C TYR A 111 -5.29 0.60 -20.08
N LEU A 112 -6.00 0.15 -21.11
CA LEU A 112 -7.46 0.23 -21.16
C LEU A 112 -8.09 -0.56 -20.01
N ALA A 113 -7.66 -1.80 -19.80
CA ALA A 113 -8.18 -2.68 -18.76
C ALA A 113 -7.99 -2.06 -17.37
N LEU A 114 -6.79 -1.53 -17.07
CA LEU A 114 -6.48 -0.83 -15.82
C LEU A 114 -7.43 0.35 -15.55
N ARG A 115 -7.80 1.12 -16.59
CA ARG A 115 -8.79 2.22 -16.48
C ARG A 115 -10.19 1.70 -16.20
N LYS A 116 -10.55 0.56 -16.79
CA LYS A 116 -11.87 -0.06 -16.64
C LYS A 116 -12.03 -0.86 -15.35
N MET A 117 -10.97 -1.24 -14.64
CA MET A 117 -11.07 -2.02 -13.40
C MET A 117 -12.04 -1.42 -12.36
N ARG A 118 -12.10 -0.08 -12.28
CA ARG A 118 -13.02 0.63 -11.39
C ARG A 118 -14.48 0.40 -11.71
N GLU A 119 -14.80 0.41 -13.00
CA GLU A 119 -16.15 0.25 -13.50
C GLU A 119 -16.72 -1.15 -13.22
N TYR A 120 -15.84 -2.15 -13.03
CA TYR A 120 -16.20 -3.55 -12.76
C TYR A 120 -15.93 -3.97 -11.30
N GLY A 121 -15.49 -3.05 -10.43
CA GLY A 121 -15.22 -3.34 -9.01
C GLY A 121 -14.08 -4.35 -8.77
N VAL A 122 -13.15 -4.52 -9.73
CA VAL A 122 -12.06 -5.51 -9.65
C VAL A 122 -10.72 -4.93 -9.18
N GLU A 123 -10.70 -3.66 -8.75
CA GLU A 123 -9.49 -2.92 -8.38
C GLU A 123 -8.65 -3.57 -7.27
N GLN A 124 -9.28 -4.31 -6.37
CA GLN A 124 -8.64 -4.96 -5.22
C GLN A 124 -8.32 -6.45 -5.45
N ASP A 125 -8.65 -6.99 -6.63
CA ASP A 125 -8.46 -8.41 -6.90
C ASP A 125 -7.08 -8.73 -7.49
N LEU A 126 -6.26 -9.40 -6.69
CA LEU A 126 -4.95 -9.89 -7.09
C LEU A 126 -4.99 -10.83 -8.30
N ALA A 127 -6.00 -11.70 -8.39
CA ALA A 127 -6.09 -12.67 -9.48
C ALA A 127 -6.25 -11.98 -10.84
N VAL A 128 -6.97 -10.85 -10.87
CA VAL A 128 -7.17 -10.05 -12.07
C VAL A 128 -5.87 -9.37 -12.51
N TYR A 129 -5.07 -8.84 -11.58
CA TYR A 129 -3.75 -8.30 -11.92
C TYR A 129 -2.79 -9.37 -12.46
N ASN A 130 -2.77 -10.56 -11.87
CA ASN A 130 -1.99 -11.68 -12.38
C ASN A 130 -2.44 -12.07 -13.80
N LEU A 131 -3.74 -12.05 -14.07
CA LEU A 131 -4.29 -12.30 -15.41
C LEU A 131 -3.84 -11.24 -16.42
N LEU A 132 -3.83 -9.95 -16.04
CA LEU A 132 -3.33 -8.87 -16.89
C LEU A 132 -1.84 -9.01 -17.19
N LEU A 133 -1.03 -9.43 -16.21
CA LEU A 133 0.39 -9.70 -16.41
C LEU A 133 0.62 -10.90 -17.35
N ASP A 134 -0.23 -11.93 -17.29
CA ASP A 134 -0.10 -13.11 -18.16
C ASP A 134 -0.34 -12.80 -19.66
N ILE A 135 -0.97 -11.65 -19.96
CA ILE A 135 -1.15 -11.17 -21.34
C ILE A 135 0.19 -10.88 -22.00
N PHE A 136 1.22 -10.44 -21.27
CA PHE A 136 2.54 -10.20 -21.85
C PHE A 136 3.13 -11.49 -22.46
N PRO A 137 3.85 -11.41 -23.60
CA PRO A 137 4.58 -12.56 -24.11
C PRO A 137 5.71 -12.94 -23.15
N LYS A 138 5.77 -14.22 -22.79
CA LYS A 138 6.77 -14.77 -21.85
C LYS A 138 8.12 -14.91 -22.54
N GLU A 139 9.20 -14.67 -21.81
CA GLU A 139 10.60 -14.83 -22.25
C GLU A 139 11.04 -13.95 -23.44
N VAL A 140 10.17 -13.10 -23.98
CA VAL A 140 10.48 -12.20 -25.11
C VAL A 140 11.24 -10.96 -24.66
N PHE A 141 10.89 -10.38 -23.50
CA PHE A 141 11.49 -9.12 -23.04
C PHE A 141 12.72 -9.32 -22.13
N ARG A 142 13.17 -10.56 -21.96
CA ARG A 142 14.35 -10.86 -21.13
C ARG A 142 15.63 -10.41 -21.85
N PRO A 143 16.44 -9.53 -21.24
CA PRO A 143 17.71 -9.13 -21.84
C PRO A 143 18.66 -10.33 -21.89
N ARG A 144 19.21 -10.62 -23.08
CA ARG A 144 20.14 -11.74 -23.31
C ARG A 144 21.59 -11.29 -23.22
N ASN A 145 21.87 -10.03 -23.61
CA ASN A 145 23.22 -9.48 -23.69
C ASN A 145 23.50 -8.44 -22.60
N ILE A 146 24.78 -8.21 -22.31
CA ILE A 146 25.21 -7.20 -21.32
C ILE A 146 24.77 -5.79 -21.75
N PHE A 147 24.84 -5.46 -23.04
CA PHE A 147 24.38 -4.17 -23.55
C PHE A 147 22.87 -3.96 -23.38
N GLN A 148 22.06 -5.00 -23.62
CA GLN A 148 20.61 -4.95 -23.37
C GLN A 148 20.27 -4.86 -21.87
N ARG A 149 21.21 -5.17 -20.98
CA ARG A 149 21.06 -4.98 -19.54
C ARG A 149 21.49 -3.57 -19.10
N ILE A 150 22.44 -2.97 -19.81
CA ILE A 150 22.90 -1.60 -19.57
C ILE A 150 21.83 -0.62 -20.05
N PHE A 151 21.29 -0.83 -21.24
CA PHE A 151 20.20 -0.04 -21.79
C PHE A 151 18.84 -0.62 -21.40
N ILE A 152 17.81 0.22 -21.31
CA ILE A 152 16.45 -0.21 -20.96
C ILE A 152 15.87 -1.02 -22.12
N HIS A 153 15.81 -2.35 -21.97
CA HIS A 153 15.26 -3.25 -22.99
C HIS A 153 13.73 -3.24 -22.96
N TYR A 154 13.08 -2.83 -24.06
CA TYR A 154 11.61 -2.70 -24.16
C TYR A 154 11.01 -1.72 -23.13
N PRO A 155 11.33 -0.41 -23.22
CA PRO A 155 10.94 0.59 -22.23
C PRO A 155 9.42 0.70 -22.07
N ARG A 156 8.67 0.81 -23.17
CA ARG A 156 7.20 0.95 -23.15
C ARG A 156 6.49 -0.23 -22.46
N GLN A 157 7.01 -1.45 -22.64
CA GLN A 157 6.45 -2.65 -22.01
C GLN A 157 6.81 -2.72 -20.52
N GLN A 158 8.04 -2.33 -20.16
CA GLN A 158 8.43 -2.24 -18.75
C GLN A 158 7.64 -1.16 -18.01
N GLU A 159 7.39 -0.01 -18.62
CA GLU A 159 6.53 1.04 -18.08
C GLU A 159 5.10 0.55 -17.85
N CYS A 160 4.54 -0.20 -18.81
CA CYS A 160 3.23 -0.84 -18.64
C CYS A 160 3.22 -1.83 -17.47
N GLY A 161 4.24 -2.69 -17.35
CA GLY A 161 4.37 -3.60 -16.21
C GLY A 161 4.53 -2.87 -14.86
N VAL A 162 5.23 -1.73 -14.84
CA VAL A 162 5.32 -0.87 -13.65
C VAL A 162 3.97 -0.24 -13.33
N ALA A 163 3.21 0.21 -14.33
CA ALA A 163 1.89 0.81 -14.14
C ALA A 163 0.88 -0.20 -13.54
N VAL A 164 0.95 -1.48 -13.92
CA VAL A 164 0.15 -2.54 -13.29
C VAL A 164 0.49 -2.64 -11.80
N LEU A 165 1.78 -2.70 -11.45
CA LEU A 165 2.23 -2.81 -10.06
C LEU A 165 1.95 -1.53 -9.25
N GLU A 166 2.01 -0.37 -9.89
CA GLU A 166 1.65 0.91 -9.28
C GLU A 166 0.16 0.99 -8.98
N GLN A 167 -0.70 0.50 -9.88
CA GLN A 167 -2.13 0.41 -9.59
C GLN A 167 -2.41 -0.57 -8.45
N MET A 168 -1.72 -1.72 -8.40
CA MET A 168 -1.79 -2.62 -7.25
C MET A 168 -1.38 -1.91 -5.95
N GLU A 169 -0.32 -1.11 -6.00
CA GLU A 169 0.18 -0.35 -4.85
C GLU A 169 -0.87 0.64 -4.34
N ASN A 170 -1.47 1.41 -5.26
CA ASN A 170 -2.48 2.42 -4.95
C ASN A 170 -3.75 1.83 -4.33
N HIS A 171 -4.12 0.60 -4.67
CA HIS A 171 -5.27 -0.11 -4.10
C HIS A 171 -4.89 -1.04 -2.94
N GLY A 172 -3.64 -1.00 -2.47
CA GLY A 172 -3.17 -1.80 -1.33
C GLY A 172 -3.14 -3.31 -1.58
N VAL A 173 -3.03 -3.74 -2.83
CA VAL A 173 -2.99 -5.16 -3.23
C VAL A 173 -1.56 -5.68 -3.14
N MET A 174 -1.30 -6.54 -2.17
CA MET A 174 0.01 -7.18 -2.00
C MET A 174 0.25 -8.22 -3.10
N PRO A 175 1.38 -8.14 -3.84
CA PRO A 175 1.68 -9.12 -4.87
C PRO A 175 2.09 -10.47 -4.26
N ASN A 176 1.85 -11.57 -4.99
CA ASN A 176 2.11 -12.93 -4.51
C ASN A 176 3.29 -13.58 -5.26
N LYS A 177 3.64 -14.81 -4.90
CA LYS A 177 4.68 -15.62 -5.54
C LYS A 177 4.40 -15.83 -7.04
N GLU A 178 3.14 -15.93 -7.44
CA GLU A 178 2.74 -16.02 -8.85
C GLU A 178 3.09 -14.74 -9.61
N THR A 179 2.83 -13.57 -9.02
CA THR A 179 3.21 -12.27 -9.60
C THR A 179 4.72 -12.19 -9.79
N GLU A 180 5.50 -12.64 -8.80
CA GLU A 180 6.96 -12.73 -8.89
C GLU A 180 7.41 -13.63 -10.06
N PHE A 181 6.81 -14.82 -10.15
CA PHE A 181 7.11 -15.78 -11.22
C PHE A 181 6.81 -15.20 -12.60
N LEU A 182 5.63 -14.60 -12.80
CA LEU A 182 5.25 -13.95 -14.05
C LEU A 182 6.24 -12.85 -14.44
N LEU A 183 6.60 -11.96 -13.51
CA LEU A 183 7.54 -10.87 -13.80
C LEU A 183 8.95 -11.38 -14.17
N ILE A 184 9.42 -12.46 -13.53
CA ILE A 184 10.69 -13.12 -13.88
C ILE A 184 10.63 -13.73 -15.28
N GLN A 185 9.52 -14.37 -15.65
CA GLN A 185 9.34 -14.96 -16.97
C GLN A 185 9.22 -13.90 -18.06
N ILE A 186 8.48 -12.82 -17.82
CA ILE A 186 8.20 -11.78 -18.80
C ILE A 186 9.41 -10.86 -19.01
N PHE A 187 9.89 -10.22 -17.93
CA PHE A 187 10.91 -9.16 -18.01
C PHE A 187 12.28 -9.58 -17.46
N GLY A 188 12.33 -10.62 -16.62
CA GLY A 188 13.56 -11.08 -15.98
C GLY A 188 13.87 -10.39 -14.64
N ARG A 189 14.85 -10.95 -13.92
CA ARG A 189 15.18 -10.59 -12.52
C ARG A 189 15.70 -9.16 -12.31
N LYS A 190 16.27 -8.53 -13.34
CA LYS A 190 16.91 -7.21 -13.26
C LYS A 190 16.13 -6.11 -14.00
N SER A 191 14.84 -6.31 -14.19
CA SER A 191 13.95 -5.38 -14.89
C SER A 191 13.34 -4.34 -13.95
N HIS A 192 12.85 -3.22 -14.49
CA HIS A 192 12.17 -2.19 -13.69
C HIS A 192 10.89 -2.69 -13.01
N PRO A 193 10.01 -3.49 -13.65
CA PRO A 193 8.88 -4.11 -12.98
C PRO A 193 9.32 -4.98 -11.78
N MET A 194 10.41 -5.75 -11.93
CA MET A 194 10.93 -6.56 -10.82
C MET A 194 11.43 -5.68 -9.66
N LEU A 195 12.13 -4.59 -9.95
CA LEU A 195 12.58 -3.64 -8.93
C LEU A 195 11.40 -3.00 -8.19
N LYS A 196 10.34 -2.61 -8.91
CA LYS A 196 9.09 -2.10 -8.31
C LYS A 196 8.44 -3.15 -7.42
N PHE A 197 8.33 -4.40 -7.88
CA PHE A 197 7.81 -5.52 -7.07
C PHE A 197 8.60 -5.72 -5.77
N VAL A 198 9.94 -5.76 -5.84
CA VAL A 198 10.79 -5.95 -4.65
C VAL A 198 10.62 -4.78 -3.66
N ARG A 199 10.58 -3.54 -4.16
CA ARG A 199 10.33 -2.36 -3.33
C ARG A 199 8.95 -2.41 -2.68
N MET A 200 7.91 -2.66 -3.45
CA MET A 200 6.55 -2.77 -2.94
C MET A 200 6.44 -3.89 -1.88
N ARG A 201 6.99 -5.09 -2.15
CA ARG A 201 7.00 -6.20 -1.20
C ARG A 201 7.71 -5.85 0.11
N LEU A 202 8.87 -5.19 0.01
CA LEU A 202 9.62 -4.73 1.17
C LEU A 202 8.81 -3.71 1.98
N TRP A 203 8.34 -2.64 1.35
CA TRP A 203 7.66 -1.55 2.03
C TRP A 203 6.29 -1.95 2.58
N PHE A 204 5.50 -2.73 1.83
CA PHE A 204 4.22 -3.24 2.32
C PHE A 204 4.39 -4.10 3.56
N SER A 205 5.41 -4.98 3.60
CA SER A 205 5.68 -5.79 4.79
C SER A 205 6.05 -4.94 6.02
N ARG A 206 6.71 -3.79 5.81
CA ARG A 206 7.09 -2.87 6.88
C ARG A 206 5.93 -2.01 7.35
N PHE A 207 5.10 -1.53 6.43
CA PHE A 207 3.98 -0.63 6.72
C PHE A 207 2.70 -1.33 7.16
N LYS A 208 2.53 -2.62 6.88
CA LYS A 208 1.30 -3.38 7.23
C LYS A 208 0.90 -3.25 8.70
N ASN A 209 1.87 -3.16 9.60
CA ASN A 209 1.66 -3.14 11.05
C ASN A 209 2.19 -1.84 11.71
N VAL A 210 2.37 -0.75 10.94
CA VAL A 210 2.86 0.52 11.51
C VAL A 210 1.78 1.20 12.34
N ASN A 211 0.52 1.06 11.94
CA ASN A 211 -0.59 1.59 12.72
C ASN A 211 -0.89 0.63 13.89
N PRO A 212 -0.76 1.07 15.15
CA PRO A 212 -1.10 0.25 16.30
C PRO A 212 -2.60 -0.08 16.40
N PHE A 213 -3.45 0.75 15.80
CA PHE A 213 -4.91 0.57 15.79
C PHE A 213 -5.35 0.37 14.33
N PRO A 214 -5.28 -0.84 13.77
CA PRO A 214 -5.72 -1.09 12.40
C PRO A 214 -7.26 -1.03 12.31
N VAL A 215 -7.78 -0.35 11.29
CA VAL A 215 -9.22 -0.39 10.98
C VAL A 215 -9.53 -1.70 10.24
N PRO A 216 -10.49 -2.51 10.71
CA PRO A 216 -10.99 -3.67 9.98
C PRO A 216 -11.57 -3.26 8.62
N ARG A 217 -11.47 -4.14 7.63
CA ARG A 217 -12.06 -3.88 6.29
C ARG A 217 -13.59 -3.79 6.37
N ASP A 218 -14.18 -4.72 7.10
CA ASP A 218 -15.61 -4.75 7.38
C ASP A 218 -15.83 -4.15 8.77
N LEU A 219 -16.54 -3.03 8.83
CA LEU A 219 -16.85 -2.37 10.09
C LEU A 219 -17.94 -3.14 10.85
N PRO A 220 -17.84 -3.23 12.18
CA PRO A 220 -18.91 -3.78 12.99
C PRO A 220 -20.18 -2.94 12.80
N GLN A 221 -21.33 -3.62 12.65
CA GLN A 221 -22.63 -2.96 12.51
C GLN A 221 -23.18 -2.47 13.86
N ASP A 222 -22.74 -3.08 14.96
CA ASP A 222 -23.15 -2.68 16.30
C ASP A 222 -22.60 -1.28 16.64
N PRO A 223 -23.46 -0.31 17.00
CA PRO A 223 -23.02 1.04 17.36
C PRO A 223 -22.07 1.07 18.56
N VAL A 224 -22.20 0.13 19.51
CA VAL A 224 -21.33 0.10 20.70
C VAL A 224 -19.92 -0.32 20.29
N ASP A 225 -19.78 -1.37 19.49
CA ASP A 225 -18.49 -1.80 18.96
C ASP A 225 -17.84 -0.77 18.03
N LEU A 226 -18.63 -0.05 17.23
CA LEU A 226 -18.13 1.05 16.42
C LEU A 226 -17.59 2.20 17.29
N ALA A 227 -18.32 2.58 18.35
CA ALA A 227 -17.87 3.59 19.31
C ALA A 227 -16.60 3.15 20.06
N ARG A 228 -16.53 1.88 20.47
CA ARG A 228 -15.31 1.29 21.07
C ARG A 228 -14.11 1.40 20.14
N LEU A 229 -14.30 1.07 18.86
CA LEU A 229 -13.25 1.17 17.85
C LEU A 229 -12.81 2.63 17.66
N GLY A 230 -13.75 3.55 17.50
CA GLY A 230 -13.46 4.98 17.36
C GLY A 230 -12.66 5.55 18.54
N LEU A 231 -13.04 5.20 19.77
CA LEU A 231 -12.31 5.65 20.97
C LEU A 231 -10.90 5.08 21.04
N ARG A 232 -10.70 3.79 20.69
CA ARG A 232 -9.35 3.20 20.61
C ARG A 232 -8.46 3.92 19.59
N HIS A 233 -9.04 4.43 18.52
CA HIS A 233 -8.30 5.18 17.50
C HIS A 233 -7.90 6.59 17.91
N ILE A 234 -8.74 7.26 18.71
CA ILE A 234 -8.47 8.62 19.20
C ILE A 234 -7.47 8.59 20.36
N GLU A 235 -7.45 7.50 21.12
CA GLU A 235 -6.64 7.38 22.33
C GLU A 235 -5.14 7.30 22.02
N PRO A 236 -4.31 8.23 22.55
CA PRO A 236 -2.88 8.22 22.30
C PRO A 236 -2.14 7.10 23.05
N ASP A 237 -2.73 6.57 24.12
CA ASP A 237 -2.10 5.55 24.97
C ASP A 237 -2.57 4.14 24.60
N LEU A 238 -1.63 3.28 24.21
CA LEU A 238 -1.89 1.86 23.91
C LEU A 238 -2.41 1.04 25.10
N SER A 239 -2.22 1.55 26.33
CA SER A 239 -2.63 0.88 27.57
C SER A 239 -3.97 1.35 28.11
N ALA A 240 -4.61 2.31 27.45
CA ALA A 240 -5.90 2.84 27.85
C ALA A 240 -7.01 1.79 27.68
N ARG A 241 -7.95 1.78 28.63
CA ARG A 241 -9.07 0.85 28.66
C ARG A 241 -10.33 1.57 28.20
N VAL A 242 -11.09 0.93 27.32
CA VAL A 242 -12.42 1.40 26.93
C VAL A 242 -13.44 0.71 27.82
N THR A 243 -14.24 1.48 28.53
CA THR A 243 -15.33 1.01 29.39
C THR A 243 -16.68 1.31 28.74
N VAL A 244 -17.64 0.41 28.93
CA VAL A 244 -19.02 0.58 28.47
C VAL A 244 -19.93 0.58 29.69
N TYR A 245 -20.78 1.59 29.78
CA TYR A 245 -21.79 1.74 30.80
C TYR A 245 -23.16 1.57 30.15
N GLN A 246 -23.95 0.62 30.64
CA GLN A 246 -25.33 0.44 30.22
C GLN A 246 -26.23 1.17 31.21
N MET A 247 -27.07 2.07 30.70
CA MET A 247 -28.05 2.78 31.51
C MET A 247 -29.31 1.90 31.67
N PRO A 248 -29.93 1.87 32.86
CA PRO A 248 -31.20 1.18 33.04
C PRO A 248 -32.28 1.85 32.17
N PRO A 249 -33.22 1.07 31.59
CA PRO A 249 -34.29 1.63 30.78
C PRO A 249 -35.13 2.61 31.60
N SER A 250 -35.38 3.81 31.06
CA SER A 250 -36.25 4.79 31.71
C SER A 250 -37.68 4.24 31.74
N LYS A 251 -38.32 4.29 32.92
CA LYS A 251 -39.66 3.75 33.15
C LYS A 251 -40.79 4.55 32.47
N ASP A 252 -40.44 5.61 31.73
CA ASP A 252 -41.40 6.61 31.25
C ASP A 252 -41.78 6.47 29.76
N SER A 253 -41.21 5.50 29.03
CA SER A 253 -41.55 5.30 27.60
C SER A 253 -42.82 4.46 27.44
N THR A 254 -43.98 5.11 27.57
CA THR A 254 -45.31 4.51 27.28
C THR A 254 -45.61 4.61 25.76
N GLY A 255 -44.68 4.14 24.92
CA GLY A 255 -44.77 4.22 23.47
C GLY A 255 -44.26 2.95 22.79
N THR A 256 -45.04 2.42 21.86
CA THR A 256 -44.91 1.18 21.07
C THR A 256 -43.69 1.11 20.14
N ALA A 257 -42.49 1.37 20.66
CA ALA A 257 -41.22 1.08 19.98
C ALA A 257 -40.30 0.34 20.97
N ASP A 258 -39.60 -0.68 20.48
CA ASP A 258 -38.64 -1.45 21.29
C ASP A 258 -37.73 -0.52 22.10
N PRO A 259 -37.54 -0.75 23.41
CA PRO A 259 -36.75 0.14 24.24
C PRO A 259 -35.29 0.13 23.77
N THR A 260 -34.85 1.21 23.12
CA THR A 260 -33.44 1.39 22.76
C THR A 260 -32.60 1.48 24.02
N GLU A 261 -31.86 0.42 24.33
CA GLU A 261 -30.92 0.41 25.46
C GLU A 261 -29.86 1.50 25.25
N GLN A 262 -29.71 2.39 26.24
CA GLN A 262 -28.76 3.48 26.17
C GLN A 262 -27.40 3.04 26.69
N TYR A 263 -26.38 3.21 25.85
CA TYR A 263 -24.99 2.87 26.16
C TYR A 263 -24.11 4.12 26.16
N ILE A 264 -23.26 4.26 27.18
CA ILE A 264 -22.21 5.28 27.25
C ILE A 264 -20.86 4.57 27.16
N VAL A 265 -20.06 4.92 26.16
CA VAL A 265 -18.72 4.38 25.97
C VAL A 265 -17.70 5.45 26.35
N GLY A 266 -16.77 5.13 27.26
CA GLY A 266 -15.71 6.03 27.71
C GLY A 266 -14.33 5.39 27.58
N SER A 267 -13.29 6.20 27.39
CA SER A 267 -11.91 5.76 27.51
C SER A 267 -11.32 6.24 28.83
N ARG A 268 -10.54 5.37 29.48
CA ARG A 268 -9.84 5.68 30.72
C ARG A 268 -8.37 5.31 30.59
N ARG A 269 -7.50 6.30 30.82
CA ARG A 269 -6.06 6.07 30.92
C ARG A 269 -5.72 5.44 32.26
N ASN A 270 -4.84 4.44 32.24
CA ASN A 270 -4.24 3.90 33.44
C ASN A 270 -3.10 4.83 33.87
N SER A 271 -3.42 5.88 34.64
CA SER A 271 -2.41 6.60 35.40
C SER A 271 -1.87 5.66 36.48
N ARG A 272 -0.64 5.16 36.32
CA ARG A 272 0.09 4.52 37.43
C ARG A 272 0.13 5.51 38.60
N GLY A 273 -0.67 5.26 39.64
CA GLY A 273 -0.57 5.96 40.92
C GLY A 273 -1.73 6.83 41.38
N MET A 274 -2.93 6.77 40.79
CA MET A 274 -4.11 7.38 41.42
C MET A 274 -5.28 6.39 41.46
N GLU A 275 -5.56 5.89 42.66
CA GLU A 275 -6.85 5.28 42.97
C GLU A 275 -7.97 6.26 42.57
N PRO A 276 -9.05 5.81 41.93
CA PRO A 276 -10.17 6.69 41.64
C PRO A 276 -10.85 7.11 42.95
N LEU A 277 -10.65 8.36 43.34
CA LEU A 277 -11.54 9.05 44.28
C LEU A 277 -12.84 9.42 43.55
N LEU A 278 -13.74 8.45 43.39
CA LEU A 278 -15.17 8.75 43.32
C LEU A 278 -15.93 7.76 44.20
N PRO A 279 -16.98 8.23 44.90
CA PRO A 279 -17.56 7.53 46.03
C PRO A 279 -18.26 6.26 45.58
N ASN A 280 -18.14 5.21 46.41
CA ASN A 280 -19.05 4.07 46.45
C ASN A 280 -20.50 4.57 46.50
N ALA A 281 -21.13 4.72 45.33
CA ALA A 281 -22.57 4.88 45.20
C ALA A 281 -23.09 3.66 44.45
N ALA A 282 -23.84 2.87 45.19
CA ALA A 282 -24.42 1.61 44.79
C ALA A 282 -25.25 1.68 43.50
N GLY A 283 -25.24 0.59 42.73
CA GLY A 283 -26.37 0.21 41.88
C GLY A 283 -26.37 0.70 40.43
N LEU A 284 -25.26 0.58 39.71
CA LEU A 284 -25.28 0.50 38.24
C LEU A 284 -24.69 -0.85 37.84
N GLY A 285 -25.43 -1.63 37.05
CA GLY A 285 -25.04 -2.99 36.63
C GLY A 285 -23.73 -2.96 35.85
N LEU A 286 -22.61 -3.13 36.55
CA LEU A 286 -21.27 -3.22 35.99
C LEU A 286 -21.10 -4.57 35.30
N ARG A 287 -21.34 -4.64 33.98
CA ARG A 287 -20.75 -5.69 33.15
C ARG A 287 -19.40 -5.22 32.65
N GLU A 288 -18.37 -5.49 33.44
CA GLU A 288 -16.97 -5.30 33.03
C GLU A 288 -16.53 -6.53 32.22
N GLU A 289 -16.80 -6.53 30.91
CA GLU A 289 -16.31 -7.59 30.03
C GLU A 289 -14.82 -7.39 29.73
N ARG A 290 -13.98 -8.23 30.35
CA ARG A 290 -12.56 -8.38 30.03
C ARG A 290 -12.42 -9.38 28.88
N LEU A 291 -11.96 -8.93 27.73
CA LEU A 291 -11.45 -9.81 26.67
C LEU A 291 -9.98 -9.43 26.40
N GLY A 292 -9.12 -10.45 26.50
CA GLY A 292 -7.66 -10.35 26.37
C GLY A 292 -7.17 -10.25 24.93
#